data_AF-A0A7K2M9H6-F1
#
_entry.id   AF-A0A7K2M9H6-F1
#
_cell.length_a   1.000
_cell.length_b   1.000
_cell.length_c   1.000
_cell.angle_alpha   90.00
_cell.angle_beta   90.00
_cell.angle_gamma   90.00
#
_symmetry.space_group_name_H-M   'P 1'
#
loop_
_entity.id
_entity.type
_entity.pdbx_description
1 polymer ?
#
loop_
_entity_poly.entity_id
_entity_poly.type
_entity_poly.pdbx_seq_one_letter_code
_entity_poly.pdbx_strand_id
1 'polypeptide(L)'
;MDQELERAALVALLRRGDRPWSELTDRIEAVGSAREVLDGSLDGSGQGALFSTEPPADLDSIVAEIAAWEREGMRLVTILDEDYPLYLRLVHQRPPFLFLRGRAVEDELRVAVVGTRRPTPEGVAHARAVASGLAERGVTVVSGLAAGIDTAAHGTALAVGGRTVAVVGTGLRRAYPAENARLQREIAECGLLISQFWPDTPPSKTSFPLRNAVMSGYSLATVVIEAAYRSGARMQARLALEHGRRVFLMRSLMTHEWAREYAARPNTTVIDGPDDVFDQLDSLVPTTGELTWT
;
A
#
# COMPACT_ATOMS: atom_id res chain seq x y z
N MET A 1 -26.84 -4.24 -2.75
CA MET A 1 -27.58 -3.04 -3.21
C MET A 1 -27.05 -1.77 -2.55
N ASP A 2 -27.13 -1.59 -1.23
CA ASP A 2 -26.69 -0.32 -0.60
C ASP A 2 -25.17 -0.08 -0.72
N GLN A 3 -24.35 -1.08 -0.37
CA GLN A 3 -22.89 -1.01 -0.49
C GLN A 3 -22.40 -0.86 -1.96
N GLU A 4 -23.13 -1.43 -2.92
CA GLU A 4 -22.81 -1.29 -4.35
C GLU A 4 -23.04 0.14 -4.82
N LEU A 5 -24.12 0.77 -4.37
CA LEU A 5 -24.41 2.18 -4.64
C LEU A 5 -23.43 3.11 -3.95
N GLU A 6 -22.98 2.80 -2.72
CA GLU A 6 -21.91 3.54 -2.04
C GLU A 6 -20.60 3.53 -2.84
N ARG A 7 -20.19 2.34 -3.32
CA ARG A 7 -19.01 2.19 -4.18
C ARG A 7 -19.18 2.94 -5.50
N ALA A 8 -20.35 2.85 -6.12
CA ALA A 8 -20.64 3.54 -7.38
C ALA A 8 -20.63 5.06 -7.20
N ALA A 9 -21.18 5.57 -6.10
CA ALA A 9 -21.16 6.99 -5.76
C ALA A 9 -19.74 7.51 -5.54
N LEU A 10 -18.89 6.74 -4.84
CA LEU A 10 -17.47 7.08 -4.71
C LEU A 10 -16.76 7.16 -6.07
N VAL A 11 -16.99 6.18 -6.95
CA VAL A 11 -16.42 6.19 -8.31
C VAL A 11 -16.91 7.42 -9.10
N ALA A 12 -18.19 7.78 -8.99
CA ALA A 12 -18.73 8.98 -9.62
C ALA A 12 -18.05 10.26 -9.11
N LEU A 13 -17.92 10.42 -7.79
CA LEU A 13 -17.23 11.55 -7.15
C LEU A 13 -15.78 11.70 -7.62
N LEU A 14 -15.05 10.58 -7.68
CA LEU A 14 -13.65 10.57 -8.13
C LEU A 14 -13.49 10.90 -9.62
N ARG A 15 -14.47 10.55 -10.46
CA ARG A 15 -14.46 10.84 -11.89
C ARG A 15 -14.77 12.30 -12.21
N ARG A 16 -15.57 12.97 -11.39
CA ARG A 16 -15.78 14.43 -11.49
C ARG A 16 -14.47 15.18 -11.30
N GLY A 17 -13.66 14.75 -10.34
CA GLY A 17 -12.33 15.32 -10.10
C GLY A 17 -12.37 16.75 -9.54
N ASP A 18 -13.51 17.19 -9.01
CA ASP A 18 -13.72 18.54 -8.47
C ASP A 18 -12.86 18.84 -7.24
N ARG A 19 -12.38 17.79 -6.55
CA ARG A 19 -11.66 17.89 -5.28
C ARG A 19 -10.44 16.97 -5.25
N PRO A 20 -9.38 17.34 -4.52
CA PRO A 20 -8.29 16.42 -4.21
C PRO A 20 -8.81 15.18 -3.46
N TRP A 21 -8.16 14.04 -3.68
CA TRP A 21 -8.59 12.76 -3.10
C TRP A 21 -8.71 12.80 -1.56
N SER A 22 -7.94 13.65 -0.89
CA SER A 22 -7.74 13.63 0.55
C SER A 22 -8.89 14.35 1.22
N GLU A 23 -9.27 15.49 0.65
CA GLU A 23 -10.48 16.21 1.05
C GLU A 23 -11.73 15.35 0.82
N LEU A 24 -11.79 14.65 -0.32
CA LEU A 24 -12.89 13.74 -0.60
C LEU A 24 -12.94 12.58 0.41
N THR A 25 -11.80 11.98 0.72
CA THR A 25 -11.69 10.88 1.69
C THR A 25 -12.13 11.33 3.08
N ASP A 26 -11.61 12.45 3.57
CA ASP A 26 -11.97 13.01 4.88
C ASP A 26 -13.48 13.32 4.96
N ARG A 27 -14.06 13.86 3.88
CA ARG A 27 -15.49 14.16 3.82
C ARG A 27 -16.35 12.90 3.84
N ILE A 28 -15.98 11.88 3.07
CA ILE A 28 -16.71 10.60 3.03
C ILE A 28 -16.66 9.91 4.38
N GLU A 29 -15.52 9.90 5.07
CA GLU A 29 -15.41 9.33 6.42
C GLU A 29 -16.20 10.14 7.46
N ALA A 30 -16.21 11.48 7.36
CA ALA A 30 -16.96 12.32 8.28
C ALA A 30 -18.49 12.14 8.14
N VAL A 31 -18.97 11.93 6.92
CA VAL A 31 -20.39 11.69 6.63
C VAL A 31 -20.77 10.22 6.85
N GLY A 32 -19.85 9.29 6.56
CA GLY A 32 -20.11 7.85 6.60
C GLY A 32 -20.81 7.30 5.36
N SER A 33 -21.01 8.12 4.32
CA SER A 33 -21.63 7.73 3.06
C SER A 33 -21.06 8.55 1.89
N ALA A 34 -20.57 7.87 0.85
CA ALA A 34 -20.19 8.48 -0.41
C ALA A 34 -21.42 8.92 -1.21
N ARG A 35 -22.54 8.21 -1.08
CA ARG A 35 -23.81 8.58 -1.72
C ARG A 35 -24.34 9.92 -1.21
N GLU A 36 -24.40 10.10 0.10
CA GLU A 36 -24.83 11.38 0.69
C GLU A 36 -23.89 12.53 0.29
N VAL A 37 -22.58 12.27 0.17
CA VAL A 37 -21.62 13.27 -0.33
C VAL A 37 -21.87 13.62 -1.79
N LEU A 38 -22.25 12.65 -2.63
CA LEU A 38 -22.60 12.85 -4.03
C LEU A 38 -23.89 13.67 -4.16
N ASP A 39 -24.94 13.28 -3.43
CA ASP A 39 -26.25 13.94 -3.42
C ASP A 39 -26.12 15.37 -2.86
N GLY A 40 -25.42 15.55 -1.74
CA GLY A 40 -25.16 16.88 -1.17
C GLY A 40 -24.22 17.76 -2.00
N SER A 41 -23.49 17.20 -2.97
CA SER A 41 -22.74 17.99 -3.96
C SER A 41 -23.63 18.46 -5.12
N LEU A 42 -24.79 17.84 -5.30
CA LEU A 42 -25.84 18.25 -6.24
C LEU A 42 -26.78 19.30 -5.60
N ASP A 43 -26.97 19.27 -4.27
CA ASP A 43 -27.96 20.09 -3.56
C ASP A 43 -27.48 21.48 -3.08
N GLY A 44 -26.23 21.87 -3.35
CA GLY A 44 -25.73 23.26 -3.24
C GLY A 44 -25.31 23.78 -1.85
N SER A 45 -24.41 24.78 -1.82
CA SER A 45 -24.26 25.84 -0.75
C SER A 45 -22.90 26.58 -0.77
N GLY A 46 -22.51 27.14 -1.91
CA GLY A 46 -21.67 28.34 -1.95
C GLY A 46 -22.50 29.47 -2.55
N GLN A 47 -22.46 30.69 -1.99
CA GLN A 47 -23.08 31.87 -2.60
C GLN A 47 -22.61 31.99 -4.06
N GLY A 48 -23.40 31.51 -5.03
CA GLY A 48 -23.11 31.65 -6.46
C GLY A 48 -23.53 30.53 -7.41
N ALA A 49 -23.79 29.29 -6.97
CA ALA A 49 -24.08 28.17 -7.90
C ALA A 49 -25.56 27.76 -7.86
N LEU A 50 -26.41 28.46 -8.62
CA LEU A 50 -27.86 28.23 -8.68
C LEU A 50 -28.29 27.07 -9.60
N PHE A 51 -27.36 26.40 -10.29
CA PHE A 51 -27.63 25.20 -11.09
C PHE A 51 -26.37 24.34 -11.18
N SER A 52 -26.38 23.10 -10.68
CA SER A 52 -25.38 22.11 -11.06
C SER A 52 -25.63 21.74 -12.52
N THR A 53 -24.73 22.13 -13.43
CA THR A 53 -24.85 21.85 -14.88
C THR A 53 -24.43 20.44 -15.26
N GLU A 54 -23.92 19.66 -14.31
CA GLU A 54 -23.52 18.29 -14.57
C GLU A 54 -24.72 17.34 -14.55
N PRO A 55 -24.84 16.44 -15.56
CA PRO A 55 -25.87 15.42 -15.53
C PRO A 55 -25.70 14.52 -14.29
N PRO A 56 -26.81 13.98 -13.75
CA PRO A 56 -26.75 12.99 -12.68
C PRO A 56 -25.82 11.84 -13.08
N ALA A 57 -25.06 11.32 -12.10
CA ALA A 57 -24.24 10.15 -12.34
C ALA A 57 -25.13 8.94 -12.60
N ASP A 58 -24.87 8.20 -13.69
CA ASP A 58 -25.50 6.92 -13.97
C ASP A 58 -24.89 5.84 -13.06
N LEU A 59 -25.40 5.74 -11.83
CA LEU A 59 -24.90 4.80 -10.84
C LEU A 59 -25.09 3.35 -11.26
N ASP A 60 -26.17 3.01 -11.97
CA ASP A 60 -26.43 1.65 -12.44
C ASP A 60 -25.35 1.18 -13.43
N SER A 61 -24.95 2.05 -14.35
CA SER A 61 -23.82 1.79 -15.26
C SER A 61 -22.50 1.60 -14.51
N ILE A 62 -22.24 2.41 -13.48
CA ILE A 62 -21.04 2.27 -12.65
C ILE A 62 -21.06 0.97 -11.82
N VAL A 63 -22.22 0.57 -11.28
CA VAL A 63 -22.37 -0.73 -10.61
C VAL A 63 -22.05 -1.88 -11.56
N ALA A 64 -22.57 -1.83 -12.79
CA ALA A 64 -22.26 -2.84 -13.82
C ALA A 64 -20.76 -2.87 -14.18
N GLU A 65 -20.10 -1.70 -14.18
CA GLU A 65 -18.66 -1.58 -14.39
C GLU A 65 -17.84 -2.18 -13.24
N ILE A 66 -18.22 -1.90 -11.99
CA ILE A 66 -17.58 -2.49 -10.80
C ILE A 66 -17.71 -4.03 -10.85
N ALA A 67 -18.90 -4.54 -11.16
CA ALA A 67 -19.11 -5.98 -11.35
C ALA A 67 -18.25 -6.56 -12.49
N ALA A 68 -17.89 -5.76 -13.51
CA ALA A 68 -16.95 -6.17 -14.55
C ALA A 68 -15.53 -6.30 -14.03
N TRP A 69 -15.07 -5.37 -13.18
CA TRP A 69 -13.77 -5.47 -12.52
C TRP A 69 -13.69 -6.68 -11.60
N GLU A 70 -14.76 -6.97 -10.86
CA GLU A 70 -14.83 -8.13 -9.97
C GLU A 70 -14.75 -9.46 -10.75
N ARG A 71 -15.39 -9.56 -11.92
CA ARG A 71 -15.25 -10.71 -12.83
C ARG A 71 -13.82 -10.90 -13.35
N GLU A 72 -13.02 -9.83 -13.39
CA GLU A 72 -11.58 -9.88 -13.72
C GLU A 72 -10.70 -10.12 -12.47
N GLY A 73 -11.32 -10.46 -11.33
CA GLY A 73 -10.64 -10.71 -10.06
C GLY A 73 -10.12 -9.45 -9.37
N MET A 74 -10.58 -8.25 -9.77
CA MET A 74 -10.24 -6.99 -9.12
C MET A 74 -11.39 -6.54 -8.23
N ARG A 75 -11.18 -6.59 -6.93
CA ARG A 75 -12.16 -6.13 -5.94
C ARG A 75 -11.89 -4.67 -5.60
N LEU A 76 -12.92 -3.83 -5.75
CA LEU A 76 -12.87 -2.44 -5.28
C LEU A 76 -13.25 -2.40 -3.80
N VAL A 77 -12.34 -1.88 -2.98
CA VAL A 77 -12.53 -1.67 -1.54
C VAL A 77 -12.43 -0.19 -1.24
N THR A 78 -13.40 0.36 -0.52
CA THR A 78 -13.46 1.78 -0.17
C THR A 78 -12.98 2.03 1.25
N ILE A 79 -12.69 3.29 1.58
CA ILE A 79 -12.28 3.68 2.94
C ILE A 79 -13.30 3.30 4.02
N LEU A 80 -14.59 3.17 3.66
CA LEU A 80 -15.68 2.79 4.54
C LEU A 80 -15.85 1.27 4.70
N ASP A 81 -15.28 0.48 3.79
CA ASP A 81 -15.42 -0.98 3.82
C ASP A 81 -14.61 -1.60 4.96
N GLU A 82 -15.13 -2.63 5.63
CA GLU A 82 -14.42 -3.37 6.70
C GLU A 82 -13.09 -3.96 6.21
N ASP A 83 -13.05 -4.40 4.96
CA ASP A 83 -11.86 -4.98 4.33
C ASP A 83 -10.75 -3.95 4.01
N TYR A 84 -11.00 -2.66 4.20
CA TYR A 84 -9.96 -1.65 4.00
C TYR A 84 -8.89 -1.77 5.10
N PRO A 85 -7.59 -1.84 4.76
CA PRO A 85 -6.56 -2.12 5.75
C PRO A 85 -6.54 -1.11 6.90
N LEU A 86 -6.81 -1.58 8.13
CA LEU A 86 -6.94 -0.75 9.33
C LEU A 86 -5.75 0.21 9.51
N TYR A 87 -4.52 -0.30 9.47
CA TYR A 87 -3.32 0.53 9.63
C TYR A 87 -3.14 1.59 8.53
N LEU A 88 -3.66 1.34 7.32
CA LEU A 88 -3.66 2.33 6.25
C LEU A 88 -4.74 3.39 6.49
N ARG A 89 -5.90 3.02 7.05
CA ARG A 89 -6.95 3.99 7.44
C ARG A 89 -6.45 5.00 8.46
N LEU A 90 -5.44 4.66 9.25
CA LEU A 90 -4.88 5.54 10.29
C LEU A 90 -3.86 6.58 9.77
N VAL A 91 -3.47 6.56 8.50
CA VAL A 91 -2.47 7.50 7.98
C VAL A 91 -3.09 8.67 7.22
N HIS A 92 -2.44 9.84 7.23
CA HIS A 92 -2.95 11.06 6.58
C HIS A 92 -3.11 10.91 5.05
N GLN A 93 -2.27 10.10 4.41
CA GLN A 93 -2.25 9.91 2.95
C GLN A 93 -3.03 8.66 2.52
N ARG A 94 -4.11 8.32 3.23
CA ARG A 94 -4.93 7.14 2.94
C ARG A 94 -5.76 7.35 1.66
N PRO A 95 -5.73 6.42 0.69
CA PRO A 95 -6.57 6.50 -0.50
C PRO A 95 -8.06 6.32 -0.16
N PRO A 96 -8.98 6.97 -0.89
CA PRO A 96 -10.42 6.72 -0.73
C PRO A 96 -10.84 5.31 -1.15
N PHE A 97 -10.05 4.65 -2.01
CA PHE A 97 -10.29 3.29 -2.48
C PHE A 97 -9.00 2.53 -2.79
N LEU A 98 -9.11 1.22 -2.84
CA LEU A 98 -8.09 0.30 -3.31
C LEU A 98 -8.71 -0.71 -4.27
N PHE A 99 -7.99 -1.04 -5.34
CA PHE A 99 -8.19 -2.29 -6.06
C PHE A 99 -7.31 -3.36 -5.45
N LEU A 100 -7.94 -4.50 -5.13
CA LEU A 100 -7.31 -5.69 -4.61
C LEU A 100 -7.43 -6.83 -5.62
N ARG A 101 -6.35 -7.59 -5.84
CA ARG A 101 -6.41 -8.86 -6.59
C ARG A 101 -5.60 -9.93 -5.85
N GLY A 102 -6.21 -11.09 -5.65
CA GLY A 102 -5.68 -12.15 -4.80
C GLY A 102 -6.38 -12.19 -3.45
N ARG A 103 -5.79 -12.90 -2.48
CA ARG A 103 -6.43 -13.16 -1.19
C ARG A 103 -6.07 -12.04 -0.22
N ALA A 104 -7.04 -11.24 0.21
CA ALA A 104 -6.89 -10.41 1.40
C ALA A 104 -7.04 -11.30 2.64
N VAL A 105 -6.10 -11.23 3.56
CA VAL A 105 -6.19 -11.89 4.87
C VAL A 105 -5.85 -10.86 5.93
N GLU A 106 -6.34 -11.10 7.13
CA GLU A 106 -6.02 -10.27 8.30
C GLU A 106 -4.58 -10.56 8.75
N ASP A 107 -3.62 -9.94 8.07
CA ASP A 107 -2.21 -9.99 8.44
C ASP A 107 -1.90 -8.82 9.36
N GLU A 108 -1.76 -9.09 10.66
CA GLU A 108 -1.27 -8.10 11.61
C GLU A 108 0.22 -7.79 11.35
N LEU A 109 1.03 -8.82 11.05
CA LEU A 109 2.48 -8.68 10.87
C LEU A 109 2.86 -8.62 9.39
N ARG A 110 3.27 -7.43 8.96
CA ARG A 110 3.60 -7.12 7.57
C ARG A 110 4.74 -6.11 7.47
N VAL A 111 5.78 -6.48 6.76
CA VAL A 111 7.04 -5.73 6.70
C VAL A 111 7.40 -5.41 5.26
N ALA A 112 7.59 -4.13 4.97
CA ALA A 112 8.07 -3.69 3.67
C ALA A 112 9.56 -3.99 3.52
N VAL A 113 9.97 -4.67 2.45
CA VAL A 113 11.38 -4.86 2.09
C VAL A 113 11.65 -4.11 0.80
N VAL A 114 12.50 -3.08 0.87
CA VAL A 114 12.69 -2.14 -0.24
C VAL A 114 14.16 -1.84 -0.50
N GLY A 115 14.46 -1.42 -1.73
CA GLY A 115 15.78 -0.93 -2.06
C GLY A 115 15.95 -0.49 -3.51
N THR A 116 17.19 -0.53 -3.97
CA THR A 116 17.58 -0.10 -5.32
C THR A 116 17.06 -1.06 -6.40
N ARG A 117 16.84 -0.50 -7.59
CA ARG A 117 16.50 -1.26 -8.79
C ARG A 117 17.69 -1.99 -9.41
N ARG A 118 18.91 -1.66 -8.98
CA ARG A 118 20.17 -2.25 -9.45
C ARG A 118 21.04 -2.59 -8.22
N PRO A 119 20.67 -3.64 -7.47
CA PRO A 119 21.38 -4.01 -6.26
C PRO A 119 22.71 -4.69 -6.56
N THR A 120 23.62 -4.63 -5.59
CA THR A 120 24.82 -5.48 -5.56
C THR A 120 24.45 -6.95 -5.29
N PRO A 121 25.33 -7.91 -5.58
CA PRO A 121 25.10 -9.31 -5.19
C PRO A 121 24.84 -9.48 -3.69
N GLU A 122 25.54 -8.71 -2.85
CA GLU A 122 25.34 -8.66 -1.41
C GLU A 122 23.96 -8.10 -1.04
N GLY A 123 23.53 -6.99 -1.67
CA GLY A 123 22.19 -6.45 -1.50
C GLY A 123 21.08 -7.44 -1.87
N VAL A 124 21.27 -8.23 -2.94
CA VAL A 124 20.35 -9.32 -3.29
C VAL A 124 20.36 -10.40 -2.20
N ALA A 125 21.53 -10.82 -1.72
CA ALA A 125 21.63 -11.83 -0.66
C ALA A 125 20.92 -11.39 0.62
N HIS A 126 21.12 -10.14 1.06
CA HIS A 126 20.41 -9.56 2.21
C HIS A 126 18.90 -9.49 2.01
N ALA A 127 18.43 -9.04 0.84
CA ALA A 127 16.99 -9.00 0.55
C ALA A 127 16.34 -10.38 0.61
N ARG A 128 17.03 -11.40 0.08
CA ARG A 128 16.57 -12.79 0.14
C ARG A 128 16.53 -13.30 1.58
N ALA A 129 17.60 -13.08 2.35
CA ALA A 129 17.67 -13.54 3.73
C ALA A 129 16.62 -12.88 4.63
N VAL A 130 16.41 -11.56 4.50
CA VAL A 130 15.31 -10.86 5.19
C VAL A 130 13.96 -11.42 4.76
N ALA A 131 13.68 -11.54 3.47
CA ALA A 131 12.38 -12.02 2.99
C ALA A 131 12.10 -13.47 3.39
N SER A 132 13.10 -14.36 3.35
CA SER A 132 13.00 -15.75 3.80
C SER A 132 12.67 -15.81 5.28
N GLY A 133 13.45 -15.13 6.12
CA GLY A 133 13.25 -15.18 7.57
C GLY A 133 11.94 -14.54 8.03
N LEU A 134 11.45 -13.49 7.34
CA LEU A 134 10.11 -12.94 7.57
C LEU A 134 9.03 -13.98 7.21
N ALA A 135 9.11 -14.54 6.00
CA ALA A 135 8.14 -15.51 5.50
C ALA A 135 8.05 -16.77 6.36
N GLU A 136 9.20 -17.33 6.77
CA GLU A 136 9.30 -18.52 7.64
C GLU A 136 8.67 -18.29 9.03
N ARG A 137 8.65 -17.04 9.50
CA ARG A 137 8.00 -16.63 10.76
C ARG A 137 6.52 -16.26 10.59
N GLY A 138 5.96 -16.47 9.39
CA GLY A 138 4.58 -16.09 9.08
C GLY A 138 4.37 -14.58 8.92
N VAL A 139 5.44 -13.79 8.80
CA VAL A 139 5.35 -12.34 8.56
C VAL A 139 5.20 -12.08 7.06
N THR A 140 4.17 -11.32 6.69
CA THR A 140 3.90 -11.00 5.30
C THR A 140 4.95 -10.03 4.74
N VAL A 141 5.60 -10.43 3.64
CA VAL A 141 6.57 -9.58 2.95
C VAL A 141 5.84 -8.62 2.03
N VAL A 142 5.94 -7.31 2.30
CA VAL A 142 5.37 -6.26 1.45
C VAL A 142 6.47 -5.67 0.58
N SER A 143 6.18 -5.41 -0.70
CA SER A 143 7.10 -4.61 -1.52
C SER A 143 6.37 -3.97 -2.72
N GLY A 144 7.13 -3.24 -3.52
CA GLY A 144 6.63 -2.42 -4.60
C GLY A 144 6.70 -3.07 -5.98
N LEU A 145 7.07 -4.34 -6.09
CA LEU A 145 7.25 -5.05 -7.36
C LEU A 145 8.19 -4.35 -8.36
N ALA A 146 9.08 -3.45 -7.90
CA ALA A 146 10.11 -2.87 -8.76
C ALA A 146 11.16 -3.92 -9.15
N ALA A 147 11.98 -3.64 -10.17
CA ALA A 147 13.19 -4.42 -10.41
C ALA A 147 14.12 -4.37 -9.19
N GLY A 148 15.04 -5.34 -9.06
CA GLY A 148 16.07 -5.34 -8.04
C GLY A 148 15.59 -5.91 -6.71
N ILE A 149 15.73 -5.14 -5.63
CA ILE A 149 15.44 -5.61 -4.26
C ILE A 149 13.99 -6.09 -4.11
N ASP A 150 13.01 -5.33 -4.62
CA ASP A 150 11.60 -5.71 -4.54
C ASP A 150 11.32 -7.07 -5.23
N THR A 151 11.87 -7.29 -6.44
CA THR A 151 11.80 -8.60 -7.13
C THR A 151 12.39 -9.72 -6.29
N ALA A 152 13.56 -9.49 -5.69
CA ALA A 152 14.24 -10.50 -4.86
C ALA A 152 13.43 -10.84 -3.60
N ALA A 153 12.86 -9.84 -2.94
CA ALA A 153 12.04 -10.02 -1.75
C ALA A 153 10.76 -10.83 -2.05
N HIS A 154 9.99 -10.42 -3.05
CA HIS A 154 8.79 -11.14 -3.48
C HIS A 154 9.10 -12.58 -3.91
N GLY A 155 10.07 -12.76 -4.81
CA GLY A 155 10.41 -14.08 -5.33
C GLY A 155 10.87 -15.04 -4.24
N THR A 156 11.58 -14.54 -3.22
CA THR A 156 12.03 -15.38 -2.09
C THR A 156 10.89 -15.74 -1.17
N ALA A 157 10.04 -14.78 -0.81
CA ALA A 157 8.86 -15.04 0.01
C ALA A 157 7.98 -16.14 -0.61
N LEU A 158 7.76 -16.07 -1.93
CA LEU A 158 7.04 -17.10 -2.67
C LEU A 158 7.76 -18.46 -2.68
N ALA A 159 9.07 -18.45 -2.90
CA ALA A 159 9.87 -19.69 -3.00
C ALA A 159 9.87 -20.51 -1.70
N VAL A 160 9.76 -19.85 -0.55
CA VAL A 160 9.67 -20.52 0.76
C VAL A 160 8.24 -20.81 1.20
N GLY A 161 7.24 -20.57 0.33
CA GLY A 161 5.83 -20.80 0.62
C GLY A 161 5.21 -19.76 1.55
N GLY A 162 5.90 -18.65 1.79
CA GLY A 162 5.38 -17.53 2.57
C GLY A 162 4.46 -16.61 1.77
N ARG A 163 3.86 -15.67 2.49
CA ARG A 163 2.93 -14.71 1.91
C ARG A 163 3.65 -13.42 1.51
N THR A 164 3.24 -12.87 0.37
CA THR A 164 3.73 -11.57 -0.07
C THR A 164 2.64 -10.67 -0.65
N VAL A 165 2.80 -9.36 -0.46
CA VAL A 165 1.86 -8.33 -0.92
C VAL A 165 2.61 -7.31 -1.77
N ALA A 166 2.21 -7.17 -3.04
CA ALA A 166 2.74 -6.13 -3.92
C ALA A 166 1.79 -4.94 -3.97
N VAL A 167 2.25 -3.79 -3.47
CA VAL A 167 1.55 -2.51 -3.68
C VAL A 167 2.08 -1.92 -4.97
N VAL A 168 1.30 -1.83 -6.04
CA VAL A 168 1.81 -1.44 -7.38
C VAL A 168 1.57 0.03 -7.72
N GLY A 169 2.47 0.60 -8.52
CA GLY A 169 2.38 1.99 -9.00
C GLY A 169 1.60 2.14 -10.31
N THR A 170 0.77 1.17 -10.65
CA THR A 170 -0.02 1.09 -11.88
C THR A 170 -1.42 0.57 -11.57
N GLY A 171 -2.34 0.64 -12.53
CA GLY A 171 -3.55 -0.18 -12.49
C GLY A 171 -3.24 -1.68 -12.54
N LEU A 172 -4.15 -2.52 -12.05
CA LEU A 172 -3.95 -3.97 -11.98
C LEU A 172 -4.03 -4.70 -13.33
N ARG A 173 -4.45 -4.04 -14.42
CA ARG A 173 -4.33 -4.56 -15.79
C ARG A 173 -2.95 -4.32 -16.40
N ARG A 174 -2.09 -3.54 -15.73
CA ARG A 174 -0.73 -3.23 -16.17
C ARG A 174 0.29 -3.91 -15.24
N ALA A 175 1.42 -4.30 -15.81
CA ALA A 175 2.58 -4.76 -15.05
C ALA A 175 3.77 -3.84 -15.35
N TYR A 176 4.43 -3.36 -14.30
CA TYR A 176 5.63 -2.56 -14.44
C TYR A 176 6.63 -2.84 -13.30
N PRO A 177 7.90 -3.16 -13.62
CA PRO A 177 8.43 -3.30 -14.98
C PRO A 177 7.86 -4.54 -15.71
N ALA A 178 7.92 -4.55 -17.05
CA ALA A 178 7.31 -5.61 -17.86
C ALA A 178 7.91 -6.99 -17.55
N GLU A 179 9.20 -7.04 -17.21
CA GLU A 179 9.90 -8.27 -16.82
C GLU A 179 9.29 -8.94 -15.58
N ASN A 180 8.66 -8.16 -14.68
CA ASN A 180 8.00 -8.68 -13.48
C ASN A 180 6.55 -9.12 -13.72
N ALA A 181 6.03 -9.11 -14.96
CA ALA A 181 4.64 -9.49 -15.25
C ALA A 181 4.29 -10.92 -14.82
N ARG A 182 5.25 -11.85 -14.93
CA ARG A 182 5.07 -13.22 -14.41
C ARG A 182 4.95 -13.22 -12.89
N LEU A 183 5.88 -12.56 -12.20
CA LEU A 183 5.89 -12.44 -10.74
C LEU A 183 4.61 -11.77 -10.22
N GLN A 184 4.10 -10.74 -10.91
CA GLN A 184 2.83 -10.10 -10.56
C GLN A 184 1.66 -11.09 -10.53
N ARG A 185 1.59 -11.99 -11.52
CA ARG A 185 0.55 -13.03 -11.58
C ARG A 185 0.71 -14.05 -10.46
N GLU A 186 1.93 -14.51 -10.21
CA GLU A 186 2.23 -15.43 -9.12
C GLU A 186 1.81 -14.83 -7.76
N ILE A 187 2.12 -13.55 -7.50
CA ILE A 187 1.67 -12.86 -6.28
C ILE A 187 0.14 -12.76 -6.21
N ALA A 188 -0.56 -12.56 -7.33
CA ALA A 188 -2.02 -12.54 -7.34
C ALA A 188 -2.66 -13.89 -6.96
N GLU A 189 -1.96 -15.01 -7.22
CA GLU A 189 -2.48 -16.36 -6.96
C GLU A 189 -2.32 -16.78 -5.49
N CYS A 190 -1.21 -16.40 -4.84
CA CYS A 190 -0.86 -16.85 -3.48
C CYS A 190 -0.71 -15.73 -2.45
N GLY A 191 -0.73 -14.48 -2.89
CA GLY A 191 -0.55 -13.28 -2.09
C GLY A 191 -1.67 -12.27 -2.32
N LEU A 192 -1.29 -11.00 -2.42
CA LEU A 192 -2.20 -9.89 -2.71
C LEU A 192 -1.51 -8.82 -3.56
N LEU A 193 -2.21 -8.32 -4.57
CA LEU A 193 -1.88 -7.08 -5.25
C LEU A 193 -2.78 -5.97 -4.74
N ILE A 194 -2.18 -4.81 -4.43
CA ILE A 194 -2.89 -3.59 -4.00
C ILE A 194 -2.57 -2.47 -4.99
N SER A 195 -3.58 -1.77 -5.48
CA SER A 195 -3.41 -0.54 -6.25
C SER A 195 -4.41 0.52 -5.85
N GLN A 196 -3.95 1.76 -5.71
CA GLN A 196 -4.81 2.95 -5.52
C GLN A 196 -5.19 3.62 -6.85
N PHE A 197 -4.93 2.95 -7.98
CA PHE A 197 -5.09 3.51 -9.32
C PHE A 197 -6.13 2.74 -10.11
N TRP A 198 -6.80 3.42 -11.04
CA TRP A 198 -7.77 2.80 -11.96
C TRP A 198 -7.14 1.65 -12.74
N PRO A 199 -7.92 0.62 -13.15
CA PRO A 199 -7.38 -0.64 -13.68
C PRO A 199 -6.35 -0.50 -14.80
N ASP A 200 -6.48 0.52 -15.65
CA ASP A 200 -5.62 0.75 -16.82
C ASP A 200 -4.52 1.82 -16.61
N THR A 201 -4.43 2.44 -15.44
CA THR A 201 -3.49 3.53 -15.17
C THR A 201 -2.05 3.11 -15.50
N PRO A 202 -1.35 3.83 -16.39
CA PRO A 202 0.02 3.50 -16.78
C PRO A 202 1.01 3.86 -15.66
N PRO A 203 2.22 3.28 -15.68
CA PRO A 203 3.29 3.70 -14.78
C PRO A 203 3.67 5.15 -15.04
N SER A 204 3.86 5.93 -13.98
CA SER A 204 4.31 7.31 -14.09
C SER A 204 5.29 7.68 -12.98
N LYS A 205 6.08 8.74 -13.19
CA LYS A 205 6.98 9.26 -12.14
C LYS A 205 6.21 9.76 -10.91
N THR A 206 4.93 10.10 -11.05
CA THR A 206 4.07 10.58 -9.97
C THR A 206 3.36 9.44 -9.25
N SER A 207 3.09 8.31 -9.92
CA SER A 207 2.42 7.16 -9.30
C SER A 207 3.31 6.41 -8.30
N PHE A 208 4.62 6.32 -8.55
CA PHE A 208 5.52 5.59 -7.64
C PHE A 208 5.66 6.23 -6.24
N PRO A 209 5.84 7.56 -6.10
CA PRO A 209 5.81 8.19 -4.77
C PRO A 209 4.47 8.03 -4.05
N LEU A 210 3.34 8.14 -4.78
CA LEU A 210 2.01 7.96 -4.19
C LEU A 210 1.81 6.53 -3.68
N ARG A 211 2.19 5.52 -4.48
CA ARG A 211 2.19 4.12 -4.08
C ARG A 211 2.94 3.89 -2.77
N ASN A 212 4.09 4.55 -2.60
CA ASN A 212 4.92 4.36 -1.40
C ASN A 212 4.19 4.79 -0.11
N ALA A 213 3.28 5.76 -0.19
CA ALA A 213 2.45 6.14 0.95
C ALA A 213 1.51 4.99 1.36
N VAL A 214 0.88 4.33 0.39
CA VAL A 214 0.04 3.14 0.64
C VAL A 214 0.87 1.99 1.18
N MET A 215 2.04 1.72 0.60
CA MET A 215 2.94 0.66 1.08
C MET A 215 3.42 0.92 2.51
N SER A 216 3.75 2.18 2.83
CA SER A 216 4.12 2.61 4.18
C SER A 216 2.94 2.46 5.15
N GLY A 217 1.76 2.96 4.81
CA GLY A 217 0.58 2.89 5.69
C GLY A 217 0.07 1.47 5.89
N TYR A 218 0.22 0.62 4.87
CA TYR A 218 -0.06 -0.80 4.98
C TYR A 218 0.95 -1.48 5.92
N SER A 219 2.25 -1.22 5.81
CA SER A 219 3.27 -1.97 6.55
C SER A 219 3.44 -1.52 8.01
N LEU A 220 3.78 -2.46 8.92
CA LEU A 220 4.16 -2.12 10.30
C LEU A 220 5.59 -1.59 10.41
N ALA A 221 6.46 -2.10 9.56
CA ALA A 221 7.85 -1.68 9.47
C ALA A 221 8.35 -1.69 8.02
N THR A 222 9.45 -0.98 7.77
CA THR A 222 10.16 -0.98 6.48
C THR A 222 11.63 -1.31 6.70
N VAL A 223 12.14 -2.33 6.02
CA VAL A 223 13.56 -2.65 5.90
C VAL A 223 14.11 -2.08 4.60
N VAL A 224 15.08 -1.19 4.70
CA VAL A 224 15.82 -0.66 3.55
C VAL A 224 17.12 -1.42 3.39
N ILE A 225 17.22 -2.21 2.32
CA ILE A 225 18.35 -3.11 2.09
C ILE A 225 19.55 -2.36 1.48
N GLU A 226 19.31 -1.67 0.37
CA GLU A 226 20.34 -0.94 -0.36
C GLU A 226 19.68 0.22 -1.11
N ALA A 227 20.25 1.42 -1.07
CA ALA A 227 19.60 2.62 -1.58
C ALA A 227 20.57 3.75 -1.90
N ALA A 228 20.50 4.30 -3.11
CA ALA A 228 21.23 5.52 -3.47
C ALA A 228 20.61 6.79 -2.84
N TYR A 229 21.35 7.90 -2.84
CA TYR A 229 20.94 9.18 -2.20
C TYR A 229 19.59 9.74 -2.68
N ARG A 230 19.29 9.65 -3.99
CA ARG A 230 18.00 10.05 -4.60
C ARG A 230 17.15 8.84 -4.99
N SER A 231 16.92 7.92 -4.06
CA SER A 231 16.18 6.68 -4.32
C SER A 231 14.73 6.71 -3.82
N GLY A 232 13.87 5.93 -4.48
CA GLY A 232 12.52 5.66 -3.98
C GLY A 232 12.50 4.97 -2.62
N ALA A 233 13.56 4.25 -2.27
CA ALA A 233 13.72 3.61 -0.97
C ALA A 233 13.91 4.63 0.18
N ARG A 234 14.67 5.71 -0.04
CA ARG A 234 14.72 6.85 0.90
C ARG A 234 13.34 7.46 1.10
N MET A 235 12.57 7.64 0.02
CA MET A 235 11.20 8.16 0.11
C MET A 235 10.32 7.23 0.95
N GLN A 236 10.40 5.92 0.73
CA GLN A 236 9.68 4.93 1.53
C GLN A 236 10.04 5.05 3.03
N ALA A 237 11.33 5.11 3.37
CA ALA A 237 11.77 5.25 4.76
C ALA A 237 11.22 6.54 5.40
N ARG A 238 11.26 7.66 4.68
CA ARG A 238 10.66 8.92 5.16
C ARG A 238 9.18 8.76 5.47
N LEU A 239 8.41 8.20 4.52
CA LEU A 239 6.96 7.99 4.68
C LEU A 239 6.64 7.00 5.80
N ALA A 240 7.48 6.00 6.03
CA ALA A 240 7.34 5.08 7.16
C ALA A 240 7.46 5.83 8.49
N LEU A 241 8.50 6.66 8.65
CA LEU A 241 8.67 7.47 9.86
C LEU A 241 7.55 8.50 10.05
N GLU A 242 7.10 9.16 8.98
CA GLU A 242 5.97 10.09 9.03
C GLU A 242 4.64 9.41 9.43
N HIS A 243 4.48 8.13 9.09
CA HIS A 243 3.34 7.31 9.50
C HIS A 243 3.54 6.63 10.88
N GLY A 244 4.62 6.96 11.61
CA GLY A 244 4.93 6.35 12.90
C GLY A 244 5.31 4.87 12.83
N ARG A 245 5.72 4.38 11.65
CA ARG A 245 6.17 3.00 11.42
C ARG A 245 7.66 2.88 11.72
N ARG A 246 8.08 1.65 12.04
CA ARG A 246 9.49 1.36 12.26
C ARG A 246 10.27 1.29 10.95
N VAL A 247 11.53 1.72 11.00
CA VAL A 247 12.44 1.66 9.87
C VAL A 247 13.70 0.93 10.30
N PHE A 248 14.05 -0.11 9.54
CA PHE A 248 15.33 -0.80 9.66
C PHE A 248 16.22 -0.38 8.49
N LEU A 249 17.43 0.09 8.79
CA LEU A 249 18.41 0.50 7.79
C LEU A 249 19.61 -0.43 7.86
N MET A 250 19.93 -1.12 6.75
CA MET A 250 21.20 -1.86 6.67
C MET A 250 22.38 -0.93 6.95
N ARG A 251 23.36 -1.40 7.73
CA ARG A 251 24.54 -0.61 8.12
C ARG A 251 25.31 -0.06 6.92
N SER A 252 25.32 -0.78 5.79
CA SER A 252 25.93 -0.32 4.53
C SER A 252 25.39 1.05 4.05
N LEU A 253 24.15 1.40 4.41
CA LEU A 253 23.55 2.69 4.11
C LEU A 253 24.18 3.86 4.88
N MET A 254 24.88 3.60 5.99
CA MET A 254 25.49 4.64 6.82
C MET A 254 26.60 5.42 6.11
N THR A 255 27.02 4.98 4.92
CA THR A 255 27.84 5.75 3.98
C THR A 255 27.12 7.00 3.48
N HIS A 256 25.79 6.99 3.44
CA HIS A 256 24.95 8.10 2.99
C HIS A 256 24.50 9.01 4.13
N GLU A 257 24.59 10.33 3.92
CA GLU A 257 24.18 11.34 4.90
C GLU A 257 22.71 11.22 5.31
N TRP A 258 21.80 11.02 4.36
CA TRP A 258 20.37 10.89 4.66
C TRP A 258 20.07 9.69 5.57
N ALA A 259 20.84 8.61 5.44
CA ALA A 259 20.62 7.40 6.23
C ALA A 259 21.11 7.62 7.67
N ARG A 260 22.23 8.34 7.85
CA ARG A 260 22.70 8.76 9.18
C ARG A 260 21.70 9.71 9.85
N GLU A 261 21.13 10.65 9.09
CA GLU A 261 20.07 11.53 9.58
C GLU A 261 18.84 10.73 10.05
N TYR A 262 18.41 9.74 9.27
CA TYR A 262 17.24 8.91 9.62
C TYR A 262 17.53 7.97 10.79
N ALA A 263 18.76 7.45 10.90
CA ALA A 263 19.21 6.61 12.01
C ALA A 263 19.16 7.33 13.37
N ALA A 264 19.24 8.67 13.39
CA ALA A 264 19.09 9.46 14.61
C ALA A 264 17.63 9.73 15.00
N ARG A 265 16.66 9.39 14.13
CA ARG A 265 15.24 9.60 14.40
C ARG A 265 14.66 8.46 15.25
N PRO A 266 13.64 8.72 16.10
CA PRO A 266 12.89 7.67 16.77
C PRO A 266 12.31 6.66 15.78
N ASN A 267 12.11 5.42 16.24
CA ASN A 267 11.61 4.28 15.44
C ASN A 267 12.54 3.82 14.30
N THR A 268 13.79 4.29 14.25
CA THR A 268 14.81 3.77 13.33
C THR A 268 15.81 2.87 14.06
N THR A 269 16.10 1.71 13.48
CA THR A 269 17.16 0.81 13.95
C THR A 269 18.14 0.54 12.81
N VAL A 270 19.44 0.66 13.08
CA VAL A 270 20.48 0.23 12.15
C VAL A 270 20.76 -1.25 12.38
N ILE A 271 20.69 -2.03 11.32
CA ILE A 271 20.87 -3.49 11.36
C ILE A 271 22.15 -3.89 10.61
N ASP A 272 22.84 -4.89 11.12
CA ASP A 272 23.99 -5.53 10.50
C ASP A 272 23.56 -6.70 9.60
N GLY A 273 22.44 -7.34 9.95
CA GLY A 273 21.89 -8.42 9.14
C GLY A 273 20.40 -8.65 9.34
N PRO A 274 19.85 -9.68 8.68
CA PRO A 274 18.45 -10.05 8.79
C PRO A 274 18.02 -10.39 10.22
N ASP A 275 18.90 -11.01 11.01
CA ASP A 275 18.58 -11.49 12.36
C ASP A 275 18.17 -10.33 13.30
N ASP A 276 18.83 -9.17 13.17
CA ASP A 276 18.49 -7.98 13.94
C ASP A 276 17.07 -7.46 13.68
N VAL A 277 16.51 -7.73 12.49
CA VAL A 277 15.12 -7.39 12.18
C VAL A 277 14.18 -8.23 13.04
N PHE A 278 14.45 -9.53 13.17
CA PHE A 278 13.58 -10.46 13.88
C PHE A 278 13.60 -10.22 15.39
N ASP A 279 14.78 -10.03 15.97
CA ASP A 279 14.94 -9.71 17.40
C ASP A 279 14.13 -8.47 17.80
N GLN A 280 14.06 -7.48 16.90
CA GLN A 280 13.31 -6.25 17.12
C GLN A 280 11.82 -6.43 16.84
N LEU A 281 11.43 -7.20 15.82
CA LEU A 281 10.02 -7.49 15.52
C LEU A 281 9.33 -8.25 16.65
N ASP A 282 10.02 -9.19 17.28
CA ASP A 282 9.49 -9.99 18.40
C ASP A 282 9.14 -9.10 19.61
N SER A 283 9.80 -7.96 19.78
CA SER A 283 9.46 -6.97 20.81
C SER A 283 8.19 -6.14 20.50
N LEU A 284 7.64 -6.27 19.28
CA LEU A 284 6.50 -5.48 18.78
C LEU A 284 5.21 -6.26 18.77
N VAL A 285 5.33 -7.57 18.65
CA VAL A 285 4.21 -8.48 18.83
C VAL A 285 3.93 -8.48 20.32
N PRO A 286 2.76 -8.02 20.79
CA PRO A 286 2.37 -8.26 22.17
C PRO A 286 2.47 -9.77 22.36
N THR A 287 3.29 -10.22 23.32
CA THR A 287 3.21 -11.62 23.74
C THR A 287 1.75 -11.83 24.09
N THR A 288 1.11 -12.82 23.47
CA THR A 288 -0.29 -13.18 23.73
C THR A 288 -0.36 -13.76 25.15
N GLY A 289 -0.14 -12.91 26.14
CA GLY A 289 -0.50 -13.18 27.52
C GLY A 289 -2.00 -13.07 27.57
N GLU A 290 -2.66 -14.16 27.95
CA GLU A 290 -4.04 -14.09 28.40
C GLU A 290 -4.14 -12.95 29.41
N LEU A 291 -4.81 -11.87 29.01
CA LEU A 291 -5.27 -10.84 29.94
C LEU A 291 -6.35 -11.51 30.79
N THR A 292 -5.91 -12.27 31.79
CA THR A 292 -6.75 -12.78 32.86
C THR A 292 -7.06 -11.59 33.75
N TRP A 293 -8.21 -10.96 33.46
CA TRP A 293 -8.86 -10.11 34.45
C TRP A 293 -9.24 -11.00 35.64
N THR A 294 -8.54 -10.80 36.76
CA THR A 294 -8.93 -11.35 38.07
C THR A 294 -9.73 -10.33 38.85
#